data_AF-A0A2K3JR56-F1
#
_entry.id   AF-A0A2K3JR56-F1
#
_cell.length_a   1.000
_cell.length_b   1.000
_cell.length_c   1.000
_cell.angle_alpha   90.00
_cell.angle_beta   90.00
_cell.angle_gamma   90.00
#
_symmetry.space_group_name_H-M   'P 1'
#
loop_
_entity.id
_entity.type
_entity.pdbx_description
1 polymer ?
#
loop_
_entity_poly.entity_id
_entity_poly.type
_entity_poly.pdbx_seq_one_letter_code
_entity_poly.pdbx_strand_id
1 'polypeptide(L)'
;MNRTTCAAFLANYHSNSAAKVTFNNRHYDLPAWSISILPDCRTDVFNTARVRFQPSQIQMLPSNSKLLSWETYDEDVSSLAENSKITASGLLEQLSATRDTSDYLWYITSIDISPSESFLRGRNKPSISVHSSGDAVHVFINGKFSGTSTKMRRFCSAFGTKKKPSFNFNGPIDLRAGTNKIALLSVAVGLP
;
A
#
# COMPACT_ATOMS: atom_id res chain seq x y z
N MET A 1 -37.61 -27.68 44.07
CA MET A 1 -36.34 -27.09 44.52
C MET A 1 -35.76 -26.28 43.35
N ASN A 2 -35.94 -24.95 43.36
CA ASN A 2 -35.48 -24.08 42.28
C ASN A 2 -33.95 -24.02 42.26
N ARG A 3 -33.32 -24.69 41.29
CA ARG A 3 -31.92 -24.44 40.96
C ARG A 3 -31.87 -23.15 40.14
N THR A 4 -31.68 -22.02 40.80
CA THR A 4 -31.35 -20.77 40.10
C THR A 4 -29.99 -20.96 39.43
N THR A 5 -29.99 -20.97 38.10
CA THR A 5 -28.77 -20.96 37.29
C THR A 5 -28.06 -19.64 37.52
N CYS A 6 -26.82 -19.69 38.00
CA CYS A 6 -26.02 -18.51 38.36
C CYS A 6 -24.70 -18.57 37.61
N ALA A 7 -24.37 -17.50 36.88
CA ALA A 7 -23.04 -17.26 36.33
C ALA A 7 -22.55 -15.89 36.79
N ALA A 8 -21.24 -15.75 37.03
CA ALA A 8 -20.62 -14.50 37.44
C ALA A 8 -19.35 -14.22 36.64
N PHE A 9 -19.06 -12.92 36.48
CA PHE A 9 -17.86 -12.41 35.85
C PHE A 9 -17.16 -11.48 36.84
N LEU A 10 -15.95 -11.83 37.24
CA LEU A 10 -15.17 -11.03 38.19
C LEU A 10 -14.08 -10.30 37.41
N ALA A 11 -14.23 -8.98 37.28
CA ALA A 11 -13.34 -8.13 36.50
C ALA A 11 -12.35 -7.36 37.38
N ASN A 12 -11.08 -7.37 36.97
CA ASN A 12 -10.05 -6.48 37.47
C ASN A 12 -9.62 -5.52 36.36
N TYR A 13 -10.01 -4.24 36.48
CA TYR A 13 -9.64 -3.18 35.53
C TYR A 13 -8.30 -2.51 35.85
N HIS A 14 -7.61 -2.90 36.93
CA HIS A 14 -6.26 -2.41 37.18
C HIS A 14 -5.30 -2.98 36.14
N SER A 15 -4.68 -2.12 35.32
CA SER A 15 -3.83 -2.55 34.22
C SER A 15 -2.51 -3.18 34.66
N ASN A 16 -2.03 -2.83 35.85
CA ASN A 16 -0.67 -3.13 36.30
C ASN A 16 -0.60 -3.90 37.62
N SER A 17 -1.74 -4.18 38.26
CA SER A 17 -1.76 -4.85 39.56
C SER A 17 -2.81 -5.95 39.61
N ALA A 18 -2.42 -7.08 40.18
CA ALA A 18 -3.37 -8.12 40.57
C ALA A 18 -4.24 -7.61 41.73
N ALA A 19 -5.48 -8.09 41.78
CA ALA A 19 -6.41 -7.79 42.85
C ALA A 19 -6.96 -9.09 43.42
N LYS A 20 -7.11 -9.14 44.74
CA LYS A 20 -7.81 -10.22 45.42
C LYS A 20 -9.19 -9.73 45.81
N VAL A 21 -10.22 -10.37 45.27
CA VAL A 21 -11.62 -9.98 45.52
C VAL A 21 -12.36 -11.09 46.26
N THR A 22 -13.36 -10.70 47.06
CA THR A 22 -14.23 -11.64 47.75
C THR A 22 -15.60 -11.63 47.08
N PHE A 23 -16.06 -12.77 46.58
CA PHE A 23 -17.38 -12.95 45.98
C PHE A 23 -18.01 -14.24 46.52
N ASN A 24 -19.26 -14.18 46.99
CA ASN A 24 -19.96 -15.32 47.62
C ASN A 24 -19.13 -16.04 48.70
N ASN A 25 -18.49 -15.26 49.58
CA ASN A 25 -17.64 -15.73 50.68
C ASN A 25 -16.42 -16.58 50.23
N ARG A 26 -16.00 -16.42 48.96
CA ARG A 26 -14.80 -17.03 48.37
C ARG A 26 -13.88 -15.95 47.85
N HIS A 27 -12.58 -16.19 47.96
CA HIS A 27 -11.56 -15.29 47.42
C HIS A 27 -11.16 -15.71 46.01
N TYR A 28 -11.00 -14.73 45.12
CA TYR A 28 -10.51 -14.93 43.76
C TYR A 28 -9.34 -13.98 43.52
N ASP A 29 -8.21 -14.54 43.13
CA ASP A 29 -7.06 -13.76 42.68
C ASP A 29 -7.25 -13.44 41.20
N LEU A 30 -7.41 -12.17 40.88
CA LEU A 30 -7.58 -11.67 39.52
C LEU A 30 -6.26 -11.04 39.07
N PRO A 31 -5.60 -11.58 38.03
CA PRO A 31 -4.49 -10.90 37.37
C PRO A 31 -4.88 -9.48 36.92
N ALA A 32 -3.87 -8.65 36.67
CA ALA A 32 -4.07 -7.33 36.10
C ALA A 32 -4.84 -7.44 34.76
N TRP A 33 -5.74 -6.49 34.50
CA TRP A 33 -6.54 -6.39 33.28
C TRP A 33 -7.18 -7.73 32.85
N SER A 34 -7.96 -8.33 33.75
CA SER A 34 -8.51 -9.67 33.50
C SER A 34 -9.95 -9.84 33.98
N ILE A 35 -10.63 -10.83 33.40
CA ILE A 35 -11.96 -11.27 33.83
C ILE A 35 -11.88 -12.77 34.11
N SER A 36 -12.27 -13.19 35.32
CA SER A 36 -12.53 -14.59 35.65
C SER A 36 -14.00 -14.93 35.42
N ILE A 37 -14.26 -16.08 34.79
CA ILE A 37 -15.59 -16.56 34.41
C ILE A 37 -15.97 -17.72 35.34
N LEU A 38 -17.07 -17.54 36.05
CA LEU A 38 -17.61 -18.51 37.02
C LEU A 38 -18.99 -18.99 36.55
N PRO A 39 -19.11 -20.10 35.81
CA PRO A 39 -20.38 -20.55 35.23
C PRO A 39 -21.38 -21.06 36.27
N ASP A 40 -20.93 -21.31 37.50
CA ASP A 40 -21.72 -21.75 38.66
C ASP A 40 -21.66 -20.72 39.82
N CYS A 41 -21.15 -19.52 39.57
CA CYS A 41 -20.86 -18.47 40.57
C CYS A 41 -19.91 -18.90 41.70
N ARG A 42 -19.15 -19.99 41.51
CA ARG A 42 -18.29 -20.59 42.55
C ARG A 42 -16.90 -20.98 42.05
N THR A 43 -16.78 -21.44 40.81
CA THR A 43 -15.58 -22.06 40.25
C THR A 43 -15.06 -21.20 39.12
N ASP A 44 -13.85 -20.65 39.27
CA ASP A 44 -13.16 -19.96 38.19
C ASP A 44 -12.64 -20.99 37.17
N VAL A 45 -13.37 -21.17 36.07
CA VAL A 45 -13.01 -22.13 35.02
C VAL A 45 -12.09 -21.51 33.96
N PHE A 46 -12.09 -20.18 33.86
CA PHE A 46 -11.34 -19.46 32.85
C PHE A 46 -11.07 -18.02 33.30
N ASN A 47 -9.83 -17.57 33.13
CA ASN A 47 -9.46 -16.17 33.27
C ASN A 47 -8.76 -15.69 32.00
N THR A 48 -9.14 -14.51 31.51
CA THR A 48 -8.65 -13.96 30.23
C THR A 48 -7.14 -13.73 30.18
N ALA A 49 -6.47 -13.58 31.33
CA ALA A 49 -5.02 -13.39 31.43
C ALA A 49 -4.27 -14.69 31.78
N ARG A 50 -4.97 -15.77 32.18
CA ARG A 50 -4.36 -17.08 32.45
C ARG A 50 -4.39 -17.94 31.20
N VAL A 51 -3.47 -17.66 30.28
CA VAL A 51 -3.35 -18.40 29.00
C VAL A 51 -2.72 -19.78 29.26
N ARG A 52 -3.46 -20.85 28.96
CA ARG A 52 -2.99 -22.25 29.02
C ARG A 52 -2.77 -22.82 27.63
N PHE A 53 -1.87 -22.20 26.87
CA PHE A 53 -1.47 -22.67 25.55
C PHE A 53 0.01 -22.37 25.32
N GLN A 54 0.70 -23.23 24.56
CA GLN A 54 2.10 -23.04 24.22
C GLN A 54 2.20 -22.13 22.97
N PRO A 55 2.82 -20.94 23.04
CA PRO A 55 2.92 -20.06 21.88
C PRO A 55 3.73 -20.73 20.77
N SER A 56 3.23 -20.67 19.53
CA SER A 56 3.96 -21.10 18.35
C SER A 56 4.85 -19.98 17.83
N GLN A 57 6.12 -20.28 17.54
CA GLN A 57 7.03 -19.35 16.87
C GLN A 57 7.00 -19.58 15.36
N ILE A 58 6.67 -18.55 14.59
CA ILE A 58 6.65 -18.61 13.12
C ILE A 58 8.09 -18.59 12.60
N GLN A 59 8.41 -19.51 11.68
CA GLN A 59 9.68 -19.53 10.95
C GLN A 59 9.42 -19.70 9.46
N MET A 60 10.09 -18.89 8.64
CA MET A 60 10.07 -18.98 7.19
C MET A 60 11.42 -19.52 6.73
N LEU A 61 11.51 -20.84 6.52
CA LEU A 61 12.74 -21.50 6.08
C LEU A 61 12.64 -21.78 4.57
N PRO A 62 13.71 -21.51 3.79
CA PRO A 62 13.76 -21.91 2.40
C PRO A 62 13.56 -23.41 2.28
N SER A 63 12.69 -23.84 1.38
CA SER A 63 12.58 -25.26 1.08
C SER A 63 13.69 -25.65 0.10
N ASN A 64 14.23 -26.87 0.21
CA ASN A 64 15.23 -27.42 -0.73
C ASN A 64 14.63 -27.75 -2.13
N SER A 65 13.50 -27.15 -2.49
CA SER A 65 12.89 -27.28 -3.81
C SER A 65 13.80 -26.69 -4.88
N LYS A 66 13.98 -27.38 -6.00
CA LYS A 66 14.63 -26.81 -7.18
C LYS A 66 13.86 -25.59 -7.64
N LEU A 67 14.57 -24.48 -7.85
CA LEU A 67 14.01 -23.26 -8.43
C LEU A 67 13.56 -23.55 -9.86
N LEU A 68 12.40 -23.00 -10.23
CA LEU A 68 11.88 -23.07 -11.59
C LEU A 68 12.76 -22.24 -12.53
N SER A 69 12.90 -22.69 -13.78
CA SER A 69 13.46 -21.89 -14.86
C SER A 69 12.45 -20.82 -15.26
N TRP A 70 12.91 -19.56 -15.32
CA TRP A 70 12.06 -18.41 -15.68
C TRP A 70 12.33 -17.95 -17.10
N GLU A 71 11.26 -17.61 -17.81
CA GLU A 71 11.30 -16.86 -19.06
C GLU A 71 10.81 -15.43 -18.79
N THR A 72 11.19 -14.49 -19.65
CA THR A 72 10.88 -13.07 -19.50
C THR A 72 10.29 -12.51 -20.79
N TYR A 73 9.30 -11.64 -20.65
CA TYR A 73 8.73 -10.85 -21.72
C TYR A 73 8.67 -9.39 -21.28
N ASP A 74 9.19 -8.49 -22.11
CA ASP A 74 9.20 -7.05 -21.84
C ASP A 74 7.99 -6.38 -22.50
N GLU A 75 7.20 -5.68 -21.70
CA GLU A 75 6.06 -4.89 -22.19
C GLU A 75 6.55 -3.66 -22.96
N ASP A 76 6.04 -3.46 -24.19
CA ASP A 76 6.45 -2.36 -25.05
C ASP A 76 5.59 -1.09 -24.83
N VAL A 77 6.24 -0.01 -24.37
CA VAL A 77 5.61 1.29 -24.14
C VAL A 77 5.46 2.11 -25.43
N SER A 78 6.26 1.81 -26.47
CA SER A 78 6.34 2.64 -27.68
C SER A 78 5.08 2.58 -28.55
N SER A 79 4.48 1.40 -28.66
CA SER A 79 3.26 1.11 -29.42
C SER A 79 1.95 1.57 -28.76
N LEU A 80 1.97 1.93 -27.47
CA LEU A 80 0.75 2.22 -26.69
C LEU A 80 -0.09 3.38 -27.23
N ALA A 81 0.54 4.43 -27.78
CA ALA A 81 -0.23 5.58 -28.28
C ALA A 81 -0.89 5.31 -29.64
N GLU A 82 -0.29 4.46 -30.46
CA GLU A 82 -0.81 4.12 -31.79
C GLU A 82 -2.08 3.26 -31.67
N ASN A 83 -2.16 2.47 -30.59
CA ASN A 83 -3.30 1.60 -30.29
C ASN A 83 -4.27 2.19 -29.26
N SER A 84 -4.17 3.49 -28.96
CA SER A 84 -5.03 4.11 -27.95
C SER A 84 -6.49 4.10 -28.40
N LYS A 85 -7.36 3.44 -27.62
CA LYS A 85 -8.79 3.30 -27.93
C LYS A 85 -9.62 4.52 -27.55
N ILE A 86 -9.06 5.41 -26.71
CA ILE A 86 -9.76 6.55 -26.12
C ILE A 86 -8.83 7.76 -26.18
N THR A 87 -9.36 8.87 -26.71
CA THR A 87 -8.70 10.18 -26.71
C THR A 87 -9.60 11.20 -26.01
N ALA A 88 -9.02 12.05 -25.16
CA ALA A 88 -9.73 13.14 -24.50
C ALA A 88 -8.87 14.41 -24.52
N SER A 89 -9.51 15.58 -24.54
CA SER A 89 -8.82 16.88 -24.48
C SER A 89 -8.31 17.24 -23.08
N GLY A 90 -8.48 16.35 -22.09
CA GLY A 90 -8.10 16.55 -20.70
C GLY A 90 -7.86 15.22 -19.97
N LEU A 91 -7.45 15.32 -18.71
CA LEU A 91 -7.20 14.15 -17.86
C LEU A 91 -8.52 13.56 -17.38
N LEU A 92 -8.74 12.28 -17.69
CA LEU A 92 -9.85 11.50 -17.15
C LEU A 92 -9.48 10.93 -15.78
N GLU A 93 -10.44 10.79 -14.87
CA GLU A 93 -10.22 10.08 -13.61
C GLU A 93 -10.08 8.57 -13.86
N GLN A 94 -9.17 7.92 -13.14
CA GLN A 94 -8.73 6.55 -13.43
C GLN A 94 -9.86 5.53 -13.29
N LEU A 95 -10.61 5.52 -12.19
CA LEU A 95 -11.69 4.55 -11.97
C LEU A 95 -12.83 4.72 -12.96
N SER A 96 -13.15 5.96 -13.32
CA SER A 96 -14.14 6.25 -14.36
C SER A 96 -13.70 5.72 -15.73
N ALA A 97 -12.40 5.76 -16.05
CA ALA A 97 -11.85 5.30 -17.31
C ALA A 97 -11.65 3.78 -17.37
N THR A 98 -11.13 3.17 -16.31
CA THR A 98 -10.84 1.72 -16.25
C THR A 98 -12.03 0.89 -15.80
N ARG A 99 -13.04 1.50 -15.13
CA ARG A 99 -14.15 0.76 -14.49
C ARG A 99 -13.66 -0.35 -13.55
N ASP A 100 -12.49 -0.14 -12.94
CA ASP A 100 -11.82 -1.11 -12.07
C ASP A 100 -11.54 -2.48 -12.74
N THR A 101 -11.49 -2.52 -14.08
CA THR A 101 -11.12 -3.75 -14.80
C THR A 101 -9.60 -3.96 -14.88
N SER A 102 -8.82 -2.95 -14.49
CA SER A 102 -7.36 -2.94 -14.49
C SER A 102 -6.85 -1.92 -13.48
N ASP A 103 -5.82 -2.30 -12.72
CA ASP A 103 -5.06 -1.41 -11.83
C ASP A 103 -4.28 -0.34 -12.60
N TYR A 104 -4.08 -0.53 -13.91
CA TYR A 104 -3.23 0.30 -14.75
C TYR A 104 -4.02 1.18 -15.71
N LEU A 105 -3.65 2.45 -15.79
CA LEU A 105 -4.11 3.39 -16.81
C LEU A 105 -2.96 4.22 -17.36
N TRP A 106 -2.84 4.25 -18.69
CA TRP A 106 -1.85 5.06 -19.40
C TRP A 106 -2.44 6.43 -19.77
N TYR A 107 -1.81 7.50 -19.30
CA TYR A 107 -2.03 8.85 -19.77
C TYR A 107 -0.90 9.23 -20.72
N ILE A 108 -1.23 9.42 -22.00
CA ILE A 108 -0.23 9.68 -23.04
C ILE A 108 -0.52 11.04 -23.67
N THR A 109 0.51 11.87 -23.78
CA THR A 109 0.45 13.16 -24.49
C THR A 109 1.73 13.40 -25.26
N SER A 110 1.68 14.34 -26.20
CA SER A 110 2.81 14.75 -27.01
C SER A 110 3.07 16.24 -26.83
N ILE A 111 4.35 16.61 -26.75
CA ILE A 111 4.77 18.01 -26.72
C ILE A 111 5.79 18.26 -27.83
N ASP A 112 5.64 19.37 -28.54
CA ASP A 112 6.59 19.79 -29.57
C ASP A 112 7.59 20.79 -28.99
N ILE A 113 8.87 20.50 -29.18
CA ILE A 113 9.98 21.30 -28.70
C ILE A 113 10.66 22.00 -29.87
N SER A 114 10.71 23.33 -29.83
CA SER A 114 11.42 24.10 -30.85
C SER A 114 12.92 23.79 -30.83
N PRO A 115 13.59 23.63 -31.99
CA PRO A 115 15.05 23.51 -32.06
C PRO A 115 15.80 24.73 -31.48
N SER A 116 15.14 25.87 -31.31
CA SER A 116 15.71 27.08 -30.70
C SER A 116 15.74 27.04 -29.17
N GLU A 117 15.15 26.01 -28.54
CA GLU A 117 15.08 25.90 -27.09
C GLU A 117 16.46 25.89 -26.44
N SER A 118 16.62 26.74 -25.42
CA SER A 118 17.93 26.98 -24.81
C SER A 118 18.47 25.78 -24.03
N PHE A 119 17.57 24.91 -23.53
CA PHE A 119 17.96 23.70 -22.81
C PHE A 119 18.64 22.67 -23.69
N LEU A 120 18.35 22.67 -25.00
CA LEU A 120 19.02 21.81 -25.97
C LEU A 120 20.52 22.14 -26.10
N ARG A 121 20.92 23.35 -25.69
CA ARG A 121 22.31 23.83 -25.66
C ARG A 121 22.99 23.67 -24.29
N GLY A 122 22.37 22.92 -23.38
CA GLY A 122 22.96 22.57 -22.07
C GLY A 122 22.79 23.61 -20.96
N ARG A 123 21.94 24.63 -21.13
CA ARG A 123 21.76 25.69 -20.12
C ARG A 123 20.99 25.26 -18.88
N ASN A 124 19.88 24.49 -19.01
CA ASN A 124 19.07 23.98 -17.90
C ASN A 124 18.09 22.91 -18.42
N LYS A 125 18.08 21.69 -17.89
CA LYS A 125 17.11 20.67 -18.33
C LYS A 125 15.68 21.03 -17.87
N PRO A 126 14.65 20.82 -18.71
CA PRO A 126 13.27 21.00 -18.30
C PRO A 126 12.90 19.95 -17.24
N SER A 127 11.89 20.28 -16.41
CA SER A 127 11.32 19.35 -15.45
C SER A 127 9.83 19.17 -15.68
N ILE A 128 9.33 17.98 -15.36
CA ILE A 128 7.90 17.67 -15.31
C ILE A 128 7.41 17.71 -13.86
N SER A 129 6.20 18.22 -13.68
CA SER A 129 5.44 18.14 -12.43
C SER A 129 4.16 17.35 -12.69
N VAL A 130 3.96 16.25 -11.97
CA VAL A 130 2.78 15.39 -12.11
C VAL A 130 2.11 15.29 -10.75
N HIS A 131 0.93 15.90 -10.64
CA HIS A 131 0.08 15.77 -9.47
C HIS A 131 -0.88 14.60 -9.68
N SER A 132 -0.79 13.58 -8.84
CA SER A 132 -1.69 12.41 -8.87
C SER A 132 -2.50 12.31 -7.58
N SER A 133 -3.73 11.80 -7.72
CA SER A 133 -4.60 11.47 -6.59
C SER A 133 -4.26 10.12 -5.94
N GLY A 134 -3.40 9.31 -6.56
CA GLY A 134 -2.93 8.01 -6.05
C GLY A 134 -2.73 6.99 -7.18
N ASP A 135 -2.36 5.75 -6.88
CA ASP A 135 -1.53 5.33 -5.75
C ASP A 135 -0.05 5.31 -6.12
N ALA A 136 0.25 5.12 -7.40
CA ALA A 136 1.57 5.32 -7.97
C ALA A 136 1.50 5.83 -9.40
N VAL A 137 2.55 6.52 -9.84
CA VAL A 137 2.75 6.91 -11.23
C VAL A 137 4.17 6.59 -11.63
N HIS A 138 4.33 6.00 -12.81
CA HIS A 138 5.61 5.84 -13.50
C HIS A 138 5.68 6.77 -14.71
N VAL A 139 6.82 7.44 -14.91
CA VAL A 139 7.00 8.45 -15.95
C VAL A 139 7.97 7.98 -17.04
N PHE A 140 7.46 7.91 -18.26
CA PHE A 140 8.19 7.53 -19.46
C PHE A 140 8.26 8.70 -20.43
N ILE A 141 9.45 8.95 -20.97
CA ILE A 141 9.71 9.99 -21.96
C ILE A 141 10.31 9.32 -23.20
N ASN A 142 9.64 9.50 -24.34
CA ASN A 142 10.03 8.88 -25.61
C ASN A 142 10.26 7.35 -25.50
N GLY A 143 9.37 6.66 -24.78
CA GLY A 143 9.42 5.21 -24.56
C GLY A 143 10.46 4.75 -23.53
N LYS A 144 11.30 5.65 -23.00
CA LYS A 144 12.27 5.32 -21.96
C LYS A 144 11.70 5.63 -20.58
N PHE A 145 11.82 4.67 -19.67
CA PHE A 145 11.62 4.95 -18.25
C PHE A 145 12.66 5.99 -17.84
N SER A 146 12.22 7.13 -17.29
CA SER A 146 13.07 8.33 -17.20
C SER A 146 14.27 8.23 -16.22
N GLY A 147 14.57 7.04 -15.68
CA GLY A 147 15.52 6.80 -14.58
C GLY A 147 16.91 6.29 -15.00
N THR A 148 17.18 6.06 -16.27
CA THR A 148 18.45 5.46 -16.74
C THR A 148 19.44 6.49 -17.29
N SER A 149 19.88 7.44 -16.47
CA SER A 149 21.13 8.16 -16.74
C SER A 149 22.02 8.20 -15.49
N THR A 150 23.29 7.87 -15.72
CA THR A 150 24.28 7.23 -14.83
C THR A 150 24.78 8.07 -13.64
N LYS A 151 24.01 9.01 -13.07
CA LYS A 151 24.42 9.74 -11.86
C LYS A 151 23.23 10.30 -11.10
N MET A 152 23.11 9.83 -9.85
CA MET A 152 22.16 10.23 -8.80
C MET A 152 20.75 9.64 -8.97
N ARG A 153 20.28 8.91 -7.94
CA ARG A 153 18.92 8.38 -7.77
C ARG A 153 17.88 9.45 -8.13
N ARG A 154 17.28 9.36 -9.31
CA ARG A 154 16.07 10.10 -9.67
C ARG A 154 15.00 9.04 -9.87
N PHE A 155 14.13 8.92 -8.88
CA PHE A 155 13.00 8.00 -8.94
C PHE A 155 12.07 8.50 -10.05
N CYS A 156 11.83 7.72 -11.09
CA CYS A 156 10.84 8.03 -12.14
C CYS A 156 9.49 7.39 -11.84
N SER A 157 9.32 7.08 -10.56
CA SER A 157 8.12 6.61 -9.93
C SER A 157 7.89 7.47 -8.70
N ALA A 158 6.63 7.83 -8.46
CA ALA A 158 6.20 8.35 -7.18
C ALA A 158 4.98 7.55 -6.74
N PHE A 159 4.81 7.42 -5.43
CA PHE A 159 3.71 6.67 -4.84
C PHE A 159 3.25 7.32 -3.55
N GLY A 160 1.97 7.13 -3.25
CA GLY A 160 1.33 7.55 -2.03
C GLY A 160 1.49 6.52 -0.91
N THR A 161 0.82 6.79 0.20
CA THR A 161 0.65 5.83 1.30
C THR A 161 -0.84 5.62 1.55
N LYS A 162 -1.22 4.54 2.26
CA LYS A 162 -2.62 4.28 2.62
C LYS A 162 -3.34 5.48 3.27
N LYS A 163 -2.63 6.30 4.06
CA LYS A 163 -3.23 7.49 4.72
C LYS A 163 -3.20 8.75 3.86
N LYS A 164 -2.30 8.80 2.88
CA LYS A 164 -2.13 9.94 1.97
C LYS A 164 -1.78 9.41 0.58
N PRO A 165 -2.80 9.01 -0.21
CA PRO A 165 -2.60 8.45 -1.55
C PRO A 165 -2.07 9.48 -2.55
N SER A 166 -2.47 10.76 -2.40
CA SER A 166 -2.05 11.81 -3.33
C SER A 166 -0.61 12.23 -3.14
N PHE A 167 0.05 12.56 -4.25
CA PHE A 167 1.44 13.01 -4.28
C PHE A 167 1.71 13.90 -5.49
N ASN A 168 2.83 14.61 -5.43
CA ASN A 168 3.37 15.34 -6.55
C ASN A 168 4.74 14.77 -6.92
N PHE A 169 4.87 14.31 -8.15
CA PHE A 169 6.14 13.94 -8.75
C PHE A 169 6.77 15.15 -9.44
N ASN A 170 8.00 15.50 -9.06
CA ASN A 170 8.77 16.55 -9.71
C ASN A 170 10.14 16.00 -10.11
N GLY A 171 10.49 16.08 -11.39
CA GLY A 171 11.77 15.55 -11.86
C GLY A 171 12.22 16.14 -13.20
N PRO A 172 13.53 16.24 -13.44
CA PRO A 172 14.06 16.63 -14.74
C PRO A 172 13.73 15.56 -15.80
N ILE A 173 13.47 15.98 -17.03
CA ILE A 173 13.16 15.10 -18.16
C ILE A 173 14.07 15.41 -19.36
N ASP A 174 14.37 14.37 -20.13
CA ASP A 174 15.22 14.47 -21.33
C ASP A 174 14.34 14.60 -22.57
N LEU A 175 14.23 15.84 -23.07
CA LEU A 175 13.50 16.17 -24.29
C LEU A 175 14.45 16.44 -25.46
N ARG A 176 14.01 16.11 -26.68
CA ARG A 176 14.72 16.40 -27.93
C ARG A 176 13.97 17.46 -28.75
N ALA A 177 14.61 18.07 -29.74
CA ALA A 177 13.90 18.91 -30.70
C ALA A 177 12.85 18.09 -31.46
N GLY A 178 11.71 18.72 -31.79
CA GLY A 178 10.55 18.09 -32.41
C GLY A 178 9.60 17.46 -31.39
N THR A 179 8.81 16.48 -31.85
CA THR A 179 7.78 15.84 -31.04
C THR A 179 8.38 14.87 -30.01
N ASN A 180 7.97 15.06 -28.76
CA ASN A 180 8.30 14.20 -27.64
C ASN A 180 7.02 13.59 -27.07
N LYS A 181 7.03 12.27 -26.86
CA LYS A 181 5.91 11.56 -26.23
C LYS A 181 6.16 11.45 -24.72
N ILE A 182 5.20 11.87 -23.93
CA ILE A 182 5.15 11.68 -22.47
C ILE A 182 4.09 10.63 -22.20
N ALA A 183 4.48 9.54 -21.54
CA ALA A 183 3.56 8.50 -21.10
C ALA A 183 3.66 8.34 -19.58
N LEU A 184 2.53 8.48 -18.90
CA LEU A 184 2.39 8.30 -17.47
C LEU A 184 1.60 7.01 -17.24
N LEU A 185 2.20 6.04 -16.58
CA LEU A 185 1.49 4.85 -16.12
C LEU A 185 0.98 5.12 -14.70
N SER A 186 -0.32 5.35 -14.58
CA SER A 186 -1.01 5.47 -13.30
C SER A 186 -1.41 4.09 -12.80
N VAL A 187 -1.24 3.86 -11.50
CA VAL A 187 -1.46 2.58 -10.84
C VAL A 187 -2.37 2.79 -9.63
N ALA A 188 -3.45 2.01 -9.56
CA ALA A 188 -4.28 1.85 -8.37
C ALA A 188 -3.80 0.64 -7.57
N VAL A 189 -3.76 0.75 -6.24
CA VAL A 189 -3.32 -0.31 -5.32
C VAL A 189 -4.47 -0.60 -4.35
N GLY A 190 -5.55 -1.15 -4.91
CA GLY A 190 -6.82 -1.33 -4.22
C GLY A 190 -7.61 -0.03 -4.08
N LEU A 191 -8.91 -0.15 -3.81
CA LEU A 191 -9.80 0.99 -3.63
C LEU A 191 -9.96 1.35 -2.13
N PRO A 192 -10.17 2.64 -1.80
CA PRO A 192 -10.44 3.09 -0.43
C PRO A 192 -11.68 2.46 0.22
#